data_AF-A0ABD5STG7-F1
#
_entry.id   AF-A0ABD5STG7-F1
#
_cell.length_a   1.000
_cell.length_b   1.000
_cell.length_c   1.000
_cell.angle_alpha   90.00
_cell.angle_beta   90.00
_cell.angle_gamma   90.00
#
_symmetry.space_group_name_H-M   'P 1'
#
loop_
_entity.id
_entity.type
_entity.pdbx_description
1 polymer ?
#
loop_
_entity_poly.entity_id
_entity_poly.type
_entity_poly.pdbx_seq_one_letter_code
_entity_poly.pdbx_strand_id
1 'polypeptide(L)'
;DAIGPEPPASPGDGLGQFDRLPPDAQLLLFSPLCDDAILDVVRTIRSSGAAVTVVSPDPTTTAYPAGAIAHLERSLRIDALHNAGVSVVDWAWDRPLEDVLRRTR
;
A
#
# COMPACT_ATOMS: atom_id res chain seq x y z
N ASP A 1 -11.79 -33.26 2.52
CA ASP A 1 -11.20 -32.48 3.63
C ASP A 1 -10.82 -31.09 3.15
N ALA A 2 -11.68 -30.12 3.46
CA ALA A 2 -11.61 -28.73 3.05
C ALA A 2 -10.92 -27.89 4.13
N ILE A 3 -9.59 -27.95 4.17
CA ILE A 3 -8.74 -27.01 4.93
C ILE A 3 -7.78 -26.36 3.93
N GLY A 4 -8.32 -25.75 2.87
CA GLY A 4 -7.66 -24.58 2.31
C GLY A 4 -8.01 -23.42 3.23
N PRO A 5 -7.07 -22.55 3.64
CA PRO A 5 -7.46 -21.35 4.36
C PRO A 5 -8.49 -20.61 3.50
N GLU A 6 -9.69 -20.40 4.05
CA GLU A 6 -10.59 -19.39 3.49
C GLU A 6 -9.78 -18.09 3.50
N PRO A 7 -9.51 -17.48 2.34
CA PRO A 7 -8.87 -16.16 2.32
C PRO A 7 -9.69 -15.26 3.24
N PRO A 8 -9.07 -14.44 4.10
CA PRO A 8 -9.84 -13.46 4.85
C PRO A 8 -10.71 -12.68 3.87
N ALA A 9 -11.93 -12.33 4.29
CA ALA A 9 -12.85 -11.54 3.47
C ALA A 9 -12.07 -10.42 2.76
N SER A 10 -12.24 -10.30 1.45
CA SER A 10 -11.47 -9.35 0.64
C SER A 10 -11.46 -8.00 1.34
N PRO A 11 -10.31 -7.32 1.49
CA PRO A 11 -10.21 -6.11 2.30
C PRO A 11 -11.11 -4.96 1.83
N GLY A 12 -11.78 -5.10 0.67
CA GLY A 12 -12.82 -4.21 0.17
C GLY A 12 -14.17 -4.27 0.90
N ASP A 13 -14.52 -5.37 1.58
CA ASP A 13 -15.85 -5.55 2.21
C ASP A 13 -16.07 -4.64 3.44
N GLY A 14 -15.00 -4.04 3.96
CA GLY A 14 -15.02 -3.18 5.15
C GLY A 14 -14.59 -1.74 4.89
N LEU A 15 -14.74 -1.22 3.67
CA LEU A 15 -14.27 0.14 3.31
C LEU A 15 -15.38 1.20 3.23
N GLY A 16 -16.65 0.85 3.47
CA GLY A 16 -17.78 1.79 3.37
C GLY A 16 -17.72 3.01 4.31
N GLN A 17 -16.88 2.98 5.35
CA GLN A 17 -16.61 4.17 6.17
C GLN A 17 -15.90 5.29 5.40
N PHE A 18 -15.17 4.96 4.32
CA PHE A 18 -14.46 5.93 3.50
C PHE A 18 -15.38 6.71 2.54
N ASP A 19 -16.64 6.32 2.39
CA ASP A 19 -17.66 7.07 1.64
C ASP A 19 -18.13 8.33 2.39
N ARG A 20 -17.82 8.43 3.69
CA ARG A 20 -18.23 9.54 4.56
C ARG A 20 -17.12 10.54 4.81
N LEU A 21 -16.00 10.42 4.10
CA LEU A 21 -14.89 11.35 4.26
C LEU A 21 -15.30 12.73 3.78
N PRO A 22 -14.80 13.80 4.43
CA PRO A 22 -14.95 15.14 3.90
C PRO A 22 -14.25 15.26 2.53
N PRO A 23 -14.70 16.17 1.65
CA PRO A 23 -14.21 16.26 0.27
C PRO A 23 -12.71 16.54 0.12
N ASP A 24 -12.09 17.09 1.17
CA ASP A 24 -10.68 17.46 1.26
C ASP A 24 -9.86 16.51 2.16
N ALA A 25 -10.42 15.35 2.51
CA ALA A 25 -9.70 14.34 3.29
C ALA A 25 -8.47 13.81 2.53
N GLN A 26 -7.32 13.82 3.21
CA GLN A 26 -6.14 13.09 2.79
C GLN A 26 -5.95 11.85 3.65
N LEU A 27 -5.76 10.70 3.00
CA LEU A 27 -5.51 9.43 3.66
C LEU A 27 -4.07 8.98 3.46
N LEU A 28 -3.42 8.66 4.57
CA LEU A 28 -2.09 8.07 4.59
C LEU A 28 -2.23 6.58 4.89
N LEU A 29 -1.89 5.74 3.92
CA LEU A 29 -2.04 4.29 4.00
C LEU A 29 -0.69 3.64 4.21
N PHE A 30 -0.51 2.95 5.33
CA PHE A 30 0.73 2.23 5.64
C PHE A 30 0.62 0.79 5.18
N SER A 31 1.45 0.39 4.23
CA SER A 31 1.47 -0.99 3.73
C SER A 31 2.85 -1.34 3.17
N PRO A 32 3.42 -2.51 3.51
CA PRO A 32 4.72 -2.92 2.97
C PRO A 32 4.69 -3.32 1.49
N LEU A 33 3.50 -3.36 0.86
CA LEU A 33 3.29 -3.75 -0.54
C LEU A 33 3.80 -5.16 -0.88
N CYS A 34 3.63 -6.11 0.05
CA CYS A 34 4.02 -7.51 -0.14
C CYS A 34 3.03 -8.32 -1.00
N ASP A 35 1.82 -7.80 -1.24
CA ASP A 35 0.78 -8.43 -2.05
C ASP A 35 -0.08 -7.39 -2.79
N ASP A 36 -0.98 -7.87 -3.64
CA ASP A 36 -1.81 -7.02 -4.50
C ASP A 36 -3.06 -6.46 -3.78
N ALA A 37 -3.38 -6.93 -2.57
CA ALA A 37 -4.61 -6.57 -1.88
C ALA A 37 -4.71 -5.07 -1.59
N ILE A 38 -3.55 -4.44 -1.38
CA ILE A 38 -3.42 -3.00 -1.20
C ILE A 38 -3.85 -2.20 -2.43
N LEU A 39 -3.65 -2.73 -3.64
CA LEU A 39 -4.06 -2.05 -4.87
C LEU A 39 -5.58 -1.92 -4.94
N ASP A 40 -6.29 -2.96 -4.52
CA ASP A 40 -7.75 -2.97 -4.47
C ASP A 40 -8.27 -2.03 -3.39
N VAL A 41 -7.66 -2.02 -2.20
CA VAL A 41 -7.99 -1.05 -1.13
C VAL A 41 -7.85 0.39 -1.64
N VAL A 42 -6.72 0.73 -2.28
CA VAL A 42 -6.46 2.07 -2.81
C VAL A 42 -7.46 2.44 -3.90
N ARG A 43 -7.80 1.51 -4.80
CA ARG A 43 -8.83 1.73 -5.84
C ARG A 43 -10.19 2.05 -5.22
N THR A 44 -10.62 1.27 -4.24
CA THR A 44 -11.92 1.49 -3.57
C THR A 44 -11.95 2.84 -2.85
N ILE A 45 -10.92 3.18 -2.08
CA ILE A 45 -10.86 4.47 -1.36
C ILE A 45 -10.85 5.64 -2.35
N ARG A 46 -10.11 5.55 -3.44
CA ARG A 46 -10.08 6.64 -4.43
C ARG A 46 -11.39 6.81 -5.18
N SER A 47 -12.21 5.75 -5.28
CA SER A 47 -13.55 5.85 -5.85
C SER A 47 -14.50 6.72 -5.02
N SER A 48 -14.23 6.90 -3.72
CA SER A 48 -14.98 7.82 -2.86
C SER A 48 -14.49 9.28 -2.94
N GLY A 49 -13.46 9.56 -3.76
CA GLY A 49 -12.94 10.91 -4.01
C GLY A 49 -11.80 11.35 -3.09
N ALA A 50 -11.37 10.51 -2.15
CA ALA A 50 -10.28 10.85 -1.23
C ALA A 50 -8.89 10.83 -1.90
N ALA A 51 -8.04 11.78 -1.52
CA ALA A 51 -6.63 11.76 -1.89
C ALA A 51 -5.88 10.72 -1.04
N VAL A 52 -5.16 9.80 -1.69
CA VAL A 52 -4.43 8.71 -1.01
C VAL A 52 -2.94 8.84 -1.26
N THR A 53 -2.15 8.73 -0.19
CA THR A 53 -0.70 8.56 -0.23
C THR A 53 -0.35 7.26 0.49
N VAL A 54 0.43 6.40 -0.14
CA VAL A 54 0.89 5.14 0.47
C VAL A 54 2.27 5.38 1.08
N VAL A 55 2.44 5.03 2.34
CA VAL A 55 3.75 4.92 2.99
C VAL A 55 4.13 3.46 3.00
N SER A 56 5.20 3.15 2.27
CA SER A 56 5.61 1.78 2.00
C SER A 56 6.91 1.44 2.72
N PRO A 57 6.85 0.89 3.95
CA PRO A 57 8.01 0.28 4.56
C PRO A 57 8.59 -0.81 3.65
N ASP A 58 9.92 -0.95 3.55
CA ASP A 58 10.55 -2.05 2.81
C ASP A 58 11.07 -3.16 3.75
N PRO A 59 10.33 -4.27 3.94
CA PRO A 59 10.81 -5.41 4.72
C PRO A 59 11.65 -6.40 3.90
N THR A 60 11.88 -6.15 2.61
CA THR A 60 12.54 -7.09 1.71
C THR A 60 14.07 -6.99 1.81
N THR A 61 14.76 -8.00 1.25
CA THR A 61 16.23 -8.04 1.21
C THR A 61 16.68 -8.71 -0.08
N THR A 62 17.80 -8.27 -0.63
CA THR A 62 18.40 -8.84 -1.85
C THR A 62 19.51 -9.85 -1.56
N ALA A 63 19.71 -10.21 -0.28
CA ALA A 63 20.80 -11.09 0.16
C ALA A 63 20.65 -12.56 -0.31
N TYR A 64 19.45 -12.97 -0.74
CA TYR A 64 19.17 -14.31 -1.24
C TYR A 64 18.14 -14.27 -2.39
N PRO A 65 18.12 -15.28 -3.30
CA PRO A 65 17.30 -15.23 -4.51
C PRO A 65 15.80 -14.99 -4.27
N ALA A 66 15.20 -15.67 -3.28
CA ALA A 66 13.79 -15.48 -2.96
C ALA A 66 13.48 -14.06 -2.46
N GLY A 67 14.40 -13.44 -1.71
CA GLY A 67 14.26 -12.06 -1.26
C GLY A 67 14.40 -11.06 -2.40
N ALA A 68 15.30 -11.32 -3.36
CA ALA A 68 15.44 -10.49 -4.56
C ALA A 68 14.17 -10.50 -5.42
N ILE A 69 13.49 -11.65 -5.53
CA ILE A 69 12.18 -11.75 -6.19
C ILE A 69 11.14 -10.92 -5.42
N ALA A 70 11.05 -11.07 -4.10
CA ALA A 70 10.12 -10.28 -3.29
C ALA A 70 10.35 -8.76 -3.43
N HIS A 71 11.62 -8.33 -3.49
CA HIS A 71 11.99 -6.92 -3.72
C HIS A 71 11.52 -6.43 -5.10
N LEU A 72 11.70 -7.24 -6.16
CA LEU A 72 11.24 -6.93 -7.52
C LEU A 72 9.71 -6.89 -7.61
N GLU A 73 9.01 -7.88 -7.06
CA GLU A 73 7.55 -7.88 -7.06
C GLU A 73 6.98 -6.66 -6.34
N ARG A 74 7.60 -6.28 -5.23
CA ARG A 74 7.25 -5.06 -4.49
C ARG A 74 7.50 -3.80 -5.34
N SER A 75 8.62 -3.69 -6.05
CA SER A 75 8.88 -2.53 -6.91
C SER A 75 7.85 -2.41 -8.03
N LEU A 76 7.42 -3.53 -8.62
CA LEU A 76 6.33 -3.55 -9.62
C LEU A 76 5.00 -3.05 -9.05
N ARG A 77 4.69 -3.34 -7.78
CA ARG A 77 3.50 -2.81 -7.09
C ARG A 77 3.59 -1.31 -6.84
N ILE A 78 4.78 -0.80 -6.49
CA ILE A 78 5.02 0.65 -6.39
C ILE A 78 4.78 1.32 -7.74
N ASP A 79 5.34 0.77 -8.81
CA ASP A 79 5.16 1.30 -10.16
C ASP A 79 3.69 1.27 -10.58
N ALA A 80 2.95 0.22 -10.23
CA ALA A 80 1.51 0.15 -10.48
C ALA A 80 0.73 1.27 -9.77
N LEU A 81 1.08 1.59 -8.52
CA LEU A 81 0.48 2.70 -7.78
C LEU A 81 0.85 4.07 -8.38
N HIS A 82 2.11 4.28 -8.73
CA HIS A 82 2.55 5.51 -9.41
C HIS A 82 1.83 5.70 -10.76
N ASN A 83 1.71 4.64 -11.56
CA ASN A 83 0.99 4.68 -12.84
C ASN A 83 -0.51 4.95 -12.66
N ALA A 84 -1.08 4.58 -11.52
CA ALA A 84 -2.45 4.94 -11.16
C ALA A 84 -2.57 6.40 -10.65
N GLY A 85 -1.47 7.14 -10.51
CA GLY A 85 -1.45 8.49 -9.96
C GLY A 85 -1.54 8.53 -8.42
N VAL A 86 -1.12 7.46 -7.75
CA VAL A 86 -1.05 7.38 -6.28
C VAL A 86 0.37 7.68 -5.85
N SER A 87 0.53 8.64 -4.94
CA SER A 87 1.85 8.95 -4.37
C SER A 87 2.30 7.79 -3.46
N VAL A 88 3.52 7.28 -3.68
CA VAL A 88 4.13 6.28 -2.82
C VAL A 88 5.40 6.83 -2.21
N VAL A 89 5.47 6.72 -0.89
CA VAL A 89 6.63 7.04 -0.08
C VAL A 89 7.34 5.73 0.22
N ASP A 90 8.34 5.40 -0.58
CA ASP A 90 9.17 4.22 -0.34
C ASP A 90 10.15 4.48 0.83
N TRP A 91 9.93 3.77 1.93
CA TRP A 91 10.61 4.02 3.20
C TRP A 91 11.41 2.80 3.65
N ALA A 92 12.73 2.93 3.64
CA ALA A 92 13.63 1.97 4.28
C ALA A 92 13.57 2.13 5.82
N TRP A 93 13.40 1.01 6.54
CA TRP A 93 13.23 0.97 8.00
C TRP A 93 14.41 1.54 8.80
N ASP A 94 15.57 1.67 8.16
CA ASP A 94 16.78 2.25 8.76
C ASP A 94 16.72 3.78 8.90
N ARG A 95 15.70 4.43 8.33
CA ARG A 95 15.48 5.87 8.45
C ARG A 95 14.31 6.18 9.39
N PRO A 96 14.39 7.24 10.21
CA PRO A 96 13.23 7.70 10.98
C PRO A 96 12.06 8.10 10.06
N LEU A 97 10.85 7.65 10.39
CA LEU A 97 9.64 7.96 9.62
C LEU A 97 9.40 9.47 9.49
N GLU A 98 9.71 10.25 10.53
CA GLU A 98 9.53 11.70 10.56
C GLU A 98 10.30 12.40 9.43
N ASP A 99 11.51 11.94 9.13
CA ASP A 99 12.33 12.51 8.06
C ASP A 99 11.70 12.28 6.69
N VAL A 100 11.05 11.14 6.52
CA VAL A 100 10.41 10.75 5.28
C VAL A 100 9.12 11.54 5.08
N LEU A 101 8.28 11.66 6.11
CA LEU A 101 7.02 12.42 6.04
C LEU A 101 7.22 13.92 5.78
N ARG A 102 8.33 14.51 6.24
CA ARG A 102 8.65 15.92 5.93
C ARG A 102 8.85 16.20 4.44
N ARG A 103 9.19 15.17 3.65
CA ARG A 103 9.51 15.29 2.22
C ARG A 103 8.29 15.11 1.31
N THR A 104 7.17 14.66 1.88
CA THR A 104 5.94 14.34 1.15
C THR A 104 4.95 15.50 1.04
N ARG A 105 5.41 16.73 1.27
CA ARG A 105 4.58 17.95 1.28
C ARG A 105 4.34 18.53 -0.11
#